data_AF-A0AAE2BQP0-F1
#
_entry.id   AF-A0AAE2BQP0-F1
#
_cell.length_a   1.000
_cell.length_b   1.000
_cell.length_c   1.000
_cell.angle_alpha   90.00
_cell.angle_beta   90.00
_cell.angle_gamma   90.00
#
_symmetry.space_group_name_H-M   'P 1'
#
loop_
_entity.id
_entity.type
_entity.pdbx_description
1 polymer ?
#
loop_
_entity_poly.entity_id
_entity_poly.type
_entity_poly.pdbx_seq_one_letter_code
_entity_poly.pdbx_strand_id
1 'polypeptide(L)'
;MMDASQGYHQIILAPEDCKRVNFVTSTGIFCYVAMPFGLKNTSATYQSLVDKIFRLENNIEVYIDYMLVKSRKAKDHITDPEETFSILRKYRLKLNPGKCTYRVQGGHLLGFVVTQRGIKANPLKIKVILDMKAPTNVNEMQMLTGRIAALSRFISKAVEKSLSFFKY
;
A
#
# COMPACT_ATOMS: atom_id res chain seq x y z
N MET A 1 -7.69 8.70 3.66
CA MET A 1 -6.52 7.99 3.10
C MET A 1 -5.55 9.03 2.61
N MET A 2 -4.30 8.94 3.05
CA MET A 2 -3.21 9.81 2.63
C MET A 2 -2.16 8.93 1.94
N ASP A 3 -1.50 9.49 0.93
CA ASP A 3 -0.52 8.79 0.10
C ASP A 3 0.78 9.60 0.14
N ALA A 4 1.89 8.96 0.52
CA ALA A 4 3.19 9.59 0.59
C ALA A 4 3.74 9.86 -0.83
N SER A 5 4.15 11.11 -1.09
CA SER A 5 4.68 11.49 -2.39
C SER A 5 6.10 10.96 -2.57
N GLN A 6 6.30 9.94 -3.41
CA GLN A 6 7.63 9.34 -3.64
C GLN A 6 8.29 8.93 -2.31
N GLY A 7 7.58 8.17 -1.46
CA GLY A 7 7.99 7.92 -0.07
C GLY A 7 9.46 7.54 0.11
N TYR A 8 9.99 6.69 -0.77
CA TYR A 8 11.37 6.24 -0.72
C TYR A 8 12.39 7.37 -0.95
N HIS A 9 12.14 8.25 -1.92
CA HIS A 9 13.02 9.41 -2.19
C HIS A 9 13.02 10.45 -1.06
N GLN A 10 12.17 10.30 -0.05
CA GLN A 10 12.18 11.14 1.15
C GLN A 10 13.14 10.63 2.23
N ILE A 11 13.69 9.41 2.06
CA ILE A 11 14.66 8.82 2.98
C ILE A 11 16.07 9.12 2.47
N ILE A 12 16.82 9.88 3.26
CA ILE A 12 18.22 10.19 2.98
C ILE A 12 19.06 8.93 3.19
N LEU A 13 19.93 8.62 2.23
CA LEU A 13 20.89 7.52 2.37
C LEU A 13 22.03 7.92 3.32
N ALA A 14 22.55 6.94 4.06
CA ALA A 14 23.78 7.16 4.81
C ALA A 14 24.91 7.52 3.83
N PRO A 15 25.78 8.49 4.14
CA PRO A 15 26.85 8.92 3.24
C PRO A 15 27.76 7.77 2.77
N GLU A 16 27.97 6.77 3.64
CA GLU A 16 28.75 5.57 3.29
C GLU A 16 28.07 4.69 2.23
N ASP A 17 26.73 4.64 2.24
CA ASP A 17 25.93 3.82 1.33
C ASP A 17 25.67 4.50 -0.01
N CYS A 18 25.73 5.83 -0.09
CA CYS A 18 25.57 6.58 -1.35
C CYS A 18 26.48 6.05 -2.46
N LYS A 19 27.74 5.72 -2.13
CA LYS A 19 28.73 5.18 -3.10
C LYS A 19 28.35 3.82 -3.66
N ARG A 20 27.60 3.00 -2.90
CA ARG A 20 27.12 1.68 -3.31
C ARG A 20 25.89 1.76 -4.19
N VAL A 21 25.15 2.86 -4.08
CA VAL A 21 23.94 3.12 -4.85
C VAL A 21 24.28 4.12 -5.96
N ASN A 22 25.15 3.68 -6.88
CA ASN A 22 25.59 4.46 -8.02
C ASN A 22 24.93 4.02 -9.33
N PHE A 23 24.94 4.91 -10.31
CA PHE A 23 24.49 4.65 -11.67
C PHE A 23 25.41 5.33 -12.69
N VAL A 24 25.50 4.74 -13.87
CA VAL A 24 26.38 5.20 -14.95
C VAL A 24 25.55 5.95 -15.99
N THR A 25 26.05 7.10 -16.43
CA THR A 25 25.54 7.87 -17.57
C THR A 25 26.64 8.04 -18.60
N SER A 26 26.31 8.53 -19.81
CA SER A 26 27.31 8.89 -20.83
C SER A 26 28.30 9.97 -20.35
N THR A 27 27.96 10.72 -19.32
CA THR A 27 28.76 11.83 -18.79
C THR A 27 29.54 11.48 -17.52
N GLY A 28 29.35 10.28 -16.95
CA GLY A 28 30.04 9.86 -15.73
C GLY A 28 29.20 9.01 -14.78
N ILE A 29 29.78 8.75 -13.60
CA ILE A 29 29.18 7.95 -12.53
C ILE A 29 28.58 8.88 -11.47
N PHE A 30 27.31 8.67 -11.16
CA PHE A 30 26.56 9.44 -10.18
C PHE A 30 26.09 8.54 -9.03
N CYS A 31 25.91 9.11 -7.85
CA CYS A 31 25.42 8.39 -6.67
C CYS A 31 24.10 8.99 -6.20
N TYR A 32 23.19 8.14 -5.74
CA TYR A 32 21.96 8.61 -5.11
C TYR A 32 22.24 9.16 -3.71
N VAL A 33 21.60 10.27 -3.36
CA VAL A 33 21.63 10.88 -2.01
C VAL A 33 20.39 10.52 -1.18
N ALA A 34 19.33 10.10 -1.85
CA ALA A 34 18.10 9.62 -1.26
C ALA A 34 17.75 8.25 -1.86
N MET A 35 17.01 7.44 -1.12
CA MET A 35 16.81 6.03 -1.42
C MET A 35 16.06 5.85 -2.75
N PRO A 36 16.70 5.29 -3.80
CA PRO A 36 16.04 5.10 -5.08
C PRO A 36 15.07 3.93 -5.04
N PHE A 37 14.20 3.88 -6.05
CA PHE A 37 13.44 2.69 -6.38
C PHE A 37 14.36 1.53 -6.76
N GLY A 38 13.91 0.30 -6.50
CA GLY A 38 14.60 -0.92 -6.93
C GLY A 38 15.56 -1.54 -5.91
N LEU A 39 15.86 -0.87 -4.79
CA LEU A 39 16.59 -1.55 -3.71
C LEU A 39 15.68 -2.54 -2.98
N LYS A 40 16.24 -3.71 -2.64
CA LYS A 40 15.49 -4.83 -2.05
C LYS A 40 14.78 -4.48 -0.73
N ASN A 41 15.40 -3.62 0.08
CA ASN A 41 14.93 -3.34 1.45
C ASN A 41 14.19 -2.01 1.58
N THR A 42 13.95 -1.29 0.48
CA THR A 42 13.39 0.06 0.51
C THR A 42 12.05 0.13 1.25
N SER A 43 11.13 -0.80 0.97
CA SER A 43 9.82 -0.84 1.63
C SER A 43 9.93 -1.12 3.13
N ALA A 44 10.85 -1.99 3.54
CA ALA A 44 11.06 -2.32 4.95
C ALA A 44 11.67 -1.13 5.72
N THR A 45 12.62 -0.41 5.11
CA THR A 45 13.16 0.81 5.70
C THR A 45 12.10 1.90 5.82
N TYR A 46 11.27 2.08 4.79
CA TYR A 46 10.16 3.04 4.84
C TYR A 46 9.15 2.67 5.92
N GLN A 47 8.71 1.42 5.99
CA GLN A 47 7.80 0.97 7.04
C GLN A 47 8.39 1.20 8.43
N SER A 48 9.68 0.86 8.66
CA SER A 48 10.35 1.09 9.94
C SER A 48 10.41 2.58 10.33
N LEU A 49 10.61 3.48 9.36
CA LEU A 49 10.57 4.92 9.60
C LEU A 49 9.18 5.36 10.05
N VAL A 50 8.14 4.97 9.32
CA VAL A 50 6.79 5.42 9.61
C VAL A 50 6.25 4.81 10.91
N ASP A 51 6.56 3.54 11.19
CA ASP A 51 6.24 2.88 12.46
C ASP A 51 6.87 3.62 13.66
N LYS A 52 8.10 4.11 13.52
CA LYS A 52 8.77 4.90 14.56
C LYS A 52 8.11 6.25 14.76
N ILE A 53 7.71 6.92 13.68
CA ILE A 53 7.12 8.26 13.70
C ILE A 53 5.71 8.24 14.31
N PHE A 54 4.92 7.22 14.02
CA PHE A 54 3.53 7.09 14.46
C PHE A 54 3.32 6.09 15.60
N ARG A 55 4.40 5.66 16.28
CA ARG A 55 4.34 4.65 17.36
C ARG A 55 3.36 4.97 18.49
N LEU A 56 3.13 6.24 18.75
CA LEU A 56 2.26 6.71 19.84
C LEU A 56 0.82 6.99 19.38
N GLU A 57 0.57 6.96 18.07
CA GLU A 57 -0.71 7.31 17.49
C GLU A 57 -1.61 6.08 17.34
N ASN A 58 -2.82 6.15 17.88
CA ASN A 58 -3.79 5.04 17.84
C ASN A 58 -4.84 5.21 16.74
N ASN A 59 -4.89 6.39 16.10
CA ASN A 59 -5.88 6.74 15.08
C ASN A 59 -5.38 6.50 13.64
N ILE A 60 -4.12 6.10 13.46
CA ILE A 60 -3.51 5.90 12.14
C ILE A 60 -3.13 4.43 11.91
N GLU A 61 -3.37 3.95 10.70
CA GLU A 61 -2.85 2.69 10.18
C GLU A 61 -1.96 3.00 9.00
N VAL A 62 -0.74 2.46 8.98
CA VAL A 62 0.22 2.72 7.91
C VAL A 62 0.60 1.41 7.22
N TYR A 63 0.56 1.42 5.90
CA TYR A 63 1.11 0.37 5.06
C TYR A 63 1.95 0.99 3.94
N ILE A 64 3.27 0.90 4.07
CA ILE A 64 4.24 1.55 3.16
C ILE A 64 3.78 3.00 2.90
N ASP A 65 3.52 3.39 1.65
CA ASP A 65 3.17 4.76 1.28
C ASP A 65 1.72 5.16 1.63
N TYR A 66 0.87 4.21 2.06
CA TYR A 66 -0.53 4.48 2.37
C TYR A 66 -0.75 4.67 3.88
N MET A 67 -1.29 5.82 4.24
CA MET A 67 -1.64 6.16 5.63
C MET A 67 -3.15 6.34 5.76
N LEU A 68 -3.79 5.61 6.67
CA LEU A 68 -5.21 5.66 6.94
C LEU A 68 -5.44 6.23 8.34
N VAL A 69 -5.85 7.50 8.38
CA VAL A 69 -6.36 8.13 9.59
C VAL A 69 -7.84 7.78 9.77
N LYS A 70 -8.19 7.26 10.94
CA LYS A 70 -9.53 6.80 11.33
C LYS A 70 -10.03 7.68 12.46
N SER A 71 -11.20 8.28 12.29
CA SER A 71 -11.89 8.99 13.37
C SER A 71 -13.07 8.16 13.87
N ARG A 72 -13.30 8.17 15.19
CA ARG A 72 -14.45 7.46 15.78
C ARG A 72 -15.76 8.22 15.59
N LYS A 73 -15.73 9.55 15.65
CA LYS A 73 -16.90 10.41 15.50
C LYS A 73 -16.69 11.39 14.36
N ALA A 74 -17.80 11.77 13.72
CA ALA A 74 -17.76 12.71 12.60
C ALA A 74 -17.17 14.08 12.98
N LYS A 75 -17.36 14.50 14.24
CA LYS A 75 -16.81 15.75 14.79
C LYS A 75 -15.28 15.73 14.93
N ASP A 76 -14.68 14.55 15.08
CA ASP A 76 -13.24 14.38 15.28
C ASP A 76 -12.50 14.25 13.91
N HIS A 77 -13.24 14.20 12.78
CA HIS A 77 -12.68 14.11 11.42
C HIS A 77 -11.85 15.31 10.97
N ILE A 78 -11.81 16.38 11.77
CA ILE A 78 -10.94 17.54 11.54
C ILE A 78 -9.70 17.45 12.43
N THR A 79 -9.88 17.14 13.71
CA THR A 79 -8.81 17.11 14.72
C THR A 79 -7.86 15.92 14.53
N ASP A 80 -8.36 14.72 14.21
CA ASP A 80 -7.48 13.54 14.09
C ASP A 80 -6.48 13.66 12.92
N PRO A 81 -6.89 14.15 11.72
CA PRO A 81 -5.93 14.42 10.65
C PRO A 81 -4.95 15.55 10.99
N GLU A 82 -5.34 16.55 11.81
CA GLU A 82 -4.45 17.65 12.20
C GLU A 82 -3.22 17.17 12.99
N GLU A 83 -3.43 16.24 13.94
CA GLU A 83 -2.34 15.59 14.68
C GLU A 83 -1.39 14.85 13.73
N THR A 84 -1.98 14.06 12.81
CA THR A 84 -1.22 13.34 11.77
C THR A 84 -0.40 14.31 10.92
N PHE A 85 -1.00 15.42 10.45
CA PHE A 85 -0.30 16.42 9.66
C PHE A 85 0.81 17.13 10.45
N SER A 86 0.62 17.34 11.75
CA SER A 86 1.65 17.93 12.63
C SER A 86 2.88 17.04 12.68
N ILE A 87 2.68 15.73 12.85
CA ILE A 87 3.75 14.73 12.84
C ILE A 87 4.44 14.68 11.48
N LEU A 88 3.67 14.63 10.38
CA LEU A 88 4.23 14.63 9.02
C LEU A 88 5.10 15.88 8.77
N ARG A 89 4.66 17.06 9.20
CA ARG A 89 5.44 18.30 9.10
C ARG A 89 6.72 18.25 9.93
N LYS A 90 6.65 17.74 11.16
CA LYS A 90 7.80 17.58 12.06
C LYS A 90 8.91 16.73 11.41
N TYR A 91 8.54 15.63 10.77
CA TYR A 91 9.47 14.72 10.10
C TYR A 91 9.67 15.02 8.60
N ARG A 92 9.11 16.12 8.09
CA ARG A 92 9.19 16.57 6.69
C ARG A 92 8.71 15.53 5.68
N LEU A 93 7.78 14.66 6.09
CA LEU A 93 7.13 13.70 5.20
C LEU A 93 6.07 14.42 4.34
N LYS A 94 6.23 14.31 3.03
CA LYS A 94 5.38 14.91 2.02
C LYS A 94 4.34 13.91 1.53
N LEU A 95 3.11 14.39 1.42
CA LEU A 95 2.00 13.66 0.81
C LEU A 95 1.82 14.09 -0.64
N ASN A 96 1.13 13.26 -1.42
CA ASN A 96 0.63 13.60 -2.75
C ASN A 96 -0.84 14.04 -2.64
N PRO A 97 -1.15 15.35 -2.70
CA PRO A 97 -2.52 15.83 -2.53
C PRO A 97 -3.51 15.26 -3.55
N GLY A 98 -3.06 15.01 -4.79
CA GLY A 98 -3.90 14.44 -5.85
C GLY A 98 -4.26 12.96 -5.67
N LYS A 99 -3.55 12.26 -4.79
CA LYS A 99 -3.83 10.86 -4.43
C LYS A 99 -4.45 10.71 -3.04
N CYS A 100 -4.51 11.80 -2.26
CA CYS A 100 -5.14 11.79 -0.96
C CYS A 100 -6.66 11.91 -1.07
N THR A 101 -7.36 11.27 -0.15
CA THR A 101 -8.82 11.31 -0.06
C THR A 101 -9.23 11.56 1.38
N TYR A 102 -10.03 12.61 1.61
CA TYR A 102 -10.38 13.10 2.94
C TYR A 102 -11.89 13.02 3.18
N ARG A 103 -12.28 12.92 4.45
CA ARG A 103 -13.69 12.97 4.92
C ARG A 103 -14.62 11.99 4.19
N VAL A 104 -14.15 10.78 3.93
CA VAL A 104 -14.95 9.70 3.31
C VAL A 104 -15.41 8.70 4.36
N GLN A 105 -16.64 8.20 4.23
CA GLN A 105 -17.20 7.13 5.09
C GLN A 105 -16.67 5.73 4.73
N GLY A 106 -15.98 5.63 3.60
CA GLY A 106 -15.37 4.41 3.09
C GLY A 106 -14.62 4.69 1.79
N GLY A 107 -13.76 3.77 1.37
CA GLY A 107 -12.93 3.96 0.19
C GLY A 107 -12.16 2.72 -0.22
N HIS A 108 -11.47 2.80 -1.36
CA HIS A 108 -10.59 1.73 -1.83
C HIS A 108 -9.23 1.84 -1.15
N LEU A 109 -8.77 0.76 -0.51
CA LEU A 109 -7.44 0.68 0.10
C LEU A 109 -6.86 -0.72 -0.14
N LEU A 110 -5.63 -0.78 -0.65
CA LEU A 110 -4.88 -2.03 -0.92
C LEU A 110 -5.71 -3.08 -1.71
N GLY A 111 -6.56 -2.61 -2.61
CA GLY A 111 -7.41 -3.46 -3.43
C GLY A 111 -8.64 -4.05 -2.72
N PHE A 112 -9.01 -3.52 -1.55
CA PHE A 112 -10.26 -3.80 -0.82
C PHE A 112 -11.13 -2.54 -0.74
N VAL A 113 -12.41 -2.70 -0.39
CA VAL A 113 -13.29 -1.59 -0.01
C VAL A 113 -13.37 -1.53 1.50
N VAL A 114 -12.94 -0.43 2.09
CA VAL A 114 -13.04 -0.18 3.53
C VAL A 114 -14.31 0.63 3.79
N THR A 115 -15.12 0.20 4.74
CA THR A 115 -16.36 0.89 5.16
C THR A 115 -16.43 0.96 6.67
N GLN A 116 -17.33 1.77 7.22
CA GLN A 116 -17.61 1.77 8.67
C GLN A 116 -17.97 0.38 9.23
N ARG A 117 -18.56 -0.50 8.40
CA ARG A 117 -18.94 -1.87 8.79
C ARG A 117 -17.79 -2.88 8.66
N GLY A 118 -16.60 -2.45 8.25
CA GLY A 118 -15.43 -3.29 8.03
C GLY A 118 -14.98 -3.36 6.58
N ILE A 119 -14.10 -4.33 6.30
CA ILE A 119 -13.45 -4.54 5.01
C ILE A 119 -14.34 -5.43 4.12
N LYS A 120 -14.56 -5.00 2.89
CA LYS A 120 -15.34 -5.70 1.86
C LYS A 120 -14.47 -6.02 0.64
N ALA A 121 -14.87 -7.06 -0.09
CA ALA A 121 -14.29 -7.40 -1.38
C ALA A 121 -14.50 -6.26 -2.38
N ASN A 122 -13.52 -6.05 -3.27
CA ASN A 122 -13.65 -5.07 -4.33
C ASN A 122 -14.59 -5.61 -5.44
N PRO A 123 -15.74 -4.95 -5.71
CA PRO A 123 -16.67 -5.38 -6.77
C PRO A 123 -16.01 -5.48 -8.14
N LEU A 124 -15.01 -4.64 -8.44
CA LEU A 124 -14.27 -4.70 -9.71
C LEU A 124 -13.46 -5.99 -9.82
N LYS A 125 -12.81 -6.43 -8.72
CA LYS A 125 -12.07 -7.71 -8.70
C LYS A 125 -13.01 -8.91 -8.84
N ILE A 126 -14.21 -8.83 -8.25
CA ILE A 126 -15.24 -9.86 -8.40
C ILE A 126 -15.72 -9.92 -9.85
N LYS A 127 -16.07 -8.77 -10.43
CA LYS A 127 -16.55 -8.66 -11.80
C LYS A 127 -15.55 -9.24 -12.81
N VAL A 128 -14.26 -8.95 -12.63
CA VAL A 128 -13.17 -9.50 -13.46
C VAL A 128 -13.11 -11.04 -13.44
N ILE A 129 -13.55 -11.70 -12.35
CA ILE A 129 -13.65 -13.16 -12.28
C ILE A 129 -14.96 -13.65 -12.90
N LEU A 130 -16.07 -12.95 -12.65
CA LEU A 130 -17.39 -13.31 -13.21
C LEU A 130 -17.42 -13.19 -14.74
N ASP A 131 -16.70 -12.21 -15.30
CA ASP A 131 -16.63 -11.95 -16.74
C ASP A 131 -15.53 -12.78 -17.44
N MET A 132 -14.77 -13.62 -16.72
CA MET A 132 -13.75 -14.49 -17.31
C MET A 132 -14.37 -15.63 -18.12
N LYS A 133 -13.76 -15.94 -19.26
CA LYS A 133 -13.99 -17.21 -19.95
C LYS A 133 -13.36 -18.37 -19.18
N ALA A 134 -13.88 -19.58 -19.40
CA ALA A 134 -13.28 -20.79 -18.83
C ALA A 134 -11.80 -20.90 -19.24
N PRO A 135 -10.87 -21.07 -18.29
CA PRO A 135 -9.45 -21.23 -18.59
C PRO A 135 -9.20 -22.42 -19.53
N THR A 136 -8.39 -22.20 -20.55
CA THR A 136 -8.04 -23.20 -21.57
C THR A 136 -6.60 -23.71 -21.45
N ASN A 137 -5.77 -23.03 -20.65
CA ASN A 137 -4.37 -23.36 -20.47
C ASN A 137 -3.90 -23.11 -19.04
N VAL A 138 -2.70 -23.60 -18.71
CA VAL A 138 -2.12 -23.52 -17.37
C VAL A 138 -1.94 -22.07 -16.91
N ASN A 139 -1.54 -21.15 -17.80
CA ASN A 139 -1.35 -19.74 -17.45
C ASN A 139 -2.67 -19.08 -17.03
N GLU A 140 -3.76 -19.36 -17.75
CA GLU A 140 -5.10 -18.88 -17.41
C GLU A 140 -5.61 -19.49 -16.09
N MET A 141 -5.32 -20.76 -15.82
CA MET A 141 -5.63 -21.42 -14.54
C MET A 141 -4.84 -20.80 -13.38
N GLN A 142 -3.56 -20.52 -13.56
CA GLN A 142 -2.74 -19.81 -12.56
C GLN A 142 -3.27 -18.40 -12.32
N MET A 143 -3.69 -17.68 -13.37
CA MET A 143 -4.29 -16.35 -13.24
C MET A 143 -5.61 -16.41 -12.44
N LEU A 144 -6.49 -17.36 -12.74
CA LEU A 144 -7.73 -17.58 -11.98
C LEU A 144 -7.41 -17.88 -10.51
N THR A 145 -6.46 -18.78 -10.26
CA THR A 145 -6.02 -19.16 -8.92
C THR A 145 -5.51 -17.96 -8.12
N GLY A 146 -4.68 -17.10 -8.73
CA GLY A 146 -4.22 -15.86 -8.11
C GLY A 146 -5.35 -14.87 -7.81
N ARG A 147 -6.33 -14.74 -8.72
CA ARG A 147 -7.52 -13.89 -8.52
C ARG A 147 -8.40 -14.39 -7.38
N ILE A 148 -8.62 -15.71 -7.28
CA ILE A 148 -9.36 -16.34 -6.17
C ILE A 148 -8.60 -16.17 -4.85
N ALA A 149 -7.28 -16.39 -4.85
CA ALA A 149 -6.45 -16.23 -3.66
C ALA A 149 -6.55 -14.81 -3.07
N ALA A 150 -6.58 -13.79 -3.93
CA ALA A 150 -6.76 -12.39 -3.52
C ALA A 150 -8.12 -12.10 -2.84
N LEU A 151 -9.13 -12.95 -3.07
CA LEU A 151 -10.48 -12.85 -2.49
C LEU A 151 -10.77 -13.94 -1.43
N SER A 152 -9.83 -14.84 -1.18
CA SER A 152 -10.00 -16.03 -0.33
C SER A 152 -10.61 -15.72 1.04
N ARG A 153 -10.23 -14.60 1.67
CA ARG A 153 -10.78 -14.14 2.97
C ARG A 153 -12.30 -13.92 2.97
N PHE A 154 -12.92 -13.74 1.80
CA PHE A 154 -14.36 -13.51 1.63
C PHE A 154 -15.11 -14.75 1.13
N ILE A 155 -14.40 -15.82 0.80
CA ILE A 155 -14.97 -17.05 0.25
C ILE A 155 -14.89 -18.11 1.33
N SER A 156 -16.04 -18.48 1.90
CA SER A 156 -16.10 -19.60 2.85
C SER A 156 -15.61 -20.88 2.17
N LYS A 157 -14.67 -21.57 2.84
CA LYS A 157 -14.04 -22.81 2.37
C LYS A 157 -13.38 -22.65 0.99
N ALA A 158 -12.70 -21.52 0.76
CA ALA A 158 -12.03 -21.20 -0.51
C ALA A 158 -11.12 -22.34 -1.00
N VAL A 159 -10.30 -22.89 -0.10
CA VAL A 159 -9.37 -23.99 -0.42
C VAL A 159 -10.14 -25.20 -0.94
N GLU A 160 -11.11 -25.72 -0.17
CA GLU A 160 -11.95 -26.86 -0.56
C GLU A 160 -12.60 -26.66 -1.94
N LYS A 161 -13.14 -25.46 -2.19
CA LYS A 161 -13.80 -25.10 -3.45
C LYS A 161 -12.84 -24.96 -4.64
N SER A 162 -11.56 -24.71 -4.38
CA SER A 162 -10.51 -24.55 -5.40
C SER A 162 -9.68 -25.82 -5.63
N LEU A 163 -9.86 -26.88 -4.82
CA LEU A 163 -9.08 -28.11 -4.91
C LEU A 163 -9.11 -28.75 -6.30
N SER A 164 -10.23 -28.63 -7.02
CA SER A 164 -10.36 -29.16 -8.39
C SER A 164 -9.42 -28.48 -9.40
N PHE A 165 -8.94 -27.26 -9.13
CA PHE A 165 -8.03 -26.54 -10.01
C PHE A 165 -6.58 -27.01 -9.91
N PHE A 166 -6.22 -27.73 -8.84
CA PHE A 166 -4.86 -28.23 -8.59
C PHE A 166 -4.67 -29.71 -8.97
N LYS A 167 -5.66 -30.32 -9.63
CA LYS A 167 -5.66 -31.75 -10.00
C LYS A 167 -5.11 -32.05 -11.40
N TYR A 168 -4.41 -31.09 -12.03
CA TYR A 168 -3.82 -31.24 -13.37
C TYR A 168 -2.36 -30.79 -13.36
#